data_AF-Q17IT9-F1
#
_entry.id   AF-Q17IT9-F1
#
_cell.length_a   1.000
_cell.length_b   1.000
_cell.length_c   1.000
_cell.angle_alpha   90.00
_cell.angle_beta   90.00
_cell.angle_gamma   90.00
#
_symmetry.space_group_name_H-M   'P 1'
#
loop_
_entity.id
_entity.type
_entity.pdbx_description
1 polymer ?
#
loop_
_entity_poly.entity_id
_entity_poly.type
_entity_poly.pdbx_seq_one_letter_code
_entity_poly.pdbx_strand_id
1 'polypeptide(L)'
;MAKRAAGFLIFRRLRERIEYLMLQASYGQHHWSPPKGHVDPGEDDFKTALRETAEESGYLESDLRIFKNQTRTLEYKVKGHDKAVVYWLAELIDPAKEAKLSDEHQDLKWLERDPAIEIAGYEGFALMVRYFDDKIKQSYDQL
;
A
#
# COMPACT_ATOMS: atom_id res chain seq x y z
N MET A 1 11.32 -4.91 20.88
CA MET A 1 11.63 -4.41 19.52
C MET A 1 10.31 -4.12 18.82
N ALA A 2 10.24 -3.05 18.02
CA ALA A 2 9.04 -2.74 17.25
C ALA A 2 8.78 -3.85 16.21
N LYS A 3 7.52 -4.23 16.01
CA LYS A 3 7.17 -5.14 14.91
C LYS A 3 7.31 -4.37 13.61
N ARG A 4 8.18 -4.84 12.70
CA ARG A 4 8.44 -4.20 11.41
C ARG A 4 7.66 -4.89 10.31
N ALA A 5 7.10 -4.09 9.43
CA ALA A 5 6.37 -4.53 8.25
C ALA A 5 6.71 -3.62 7.08
N ALA A 6 6.44 -4.09 5.86
CA ALA A 6 6.64 -3.29 4.67
C ALA A 6 5.61 -3.64 3.59
N GLY A 7 5.38 -2.69 2.68
CA GLY A 7 4.40 -2.85 1.61
C GLY A 7 4.50 -1.77 0.53
N PHE A 8 3.55 -1.78 -0.40
CA PHE A 8 3.41 -0.74 -1.42
C PHE A 8 2.08 -0.02 -1.26
N LEU A 9 2.10 1.32 -1.34
CA LEU A 9 0.92 2.07 -1.72
C LEU A 9 0.79 1.95 -3.23
N ILE A 10 -0.03 1.02 -3.69
CA ILE A 10 -0.25 0.78 -5.12
C ILE A 10 -1.36 1.73 -5.60
N PHE A 11 -1.08 2.45 -6.67
CA PHE A 11 -2.08 3.26 -7.37
C PHE A 11 -2.20 2.83 -8.83
N ARG A 12 -3.33 3.15 -9.45
CA ARG A 12 -3.53 3.05 -10.90
C ARG A 12 -4.05 4.35 -11.46
N ARG A 13 -3.77 4.61 -12.74
CA ARG A 13 -4.31 5.77 -13.47
C ARG A 13 -5.45 5.32 -14.39
N LEU A 14 -6.60 5.96 -14.24
CA LEU A 14 -7.75 5.83 -15.13
C LEU A 14 -8.03 7.20 -15.75
N ARG A 15 -7.29 7.52 -16.82
CA ARG A 15 -7.24 8.89 -17.38
C ARG A 15 -6.78 9.88 -16.30
N GLU A 16 -7.58 10.88 -15.98
CA GLU A 16 -7.32 11.91 -14.96
C GLU A 16 -7.55 11.42 -13.52
N ARG A 17 -8.07 10.19 -13.32
CA ARG A 17 -8.34 9.66 -11.98
C ARG A 17 -7.20 8.79 -11.45
N ILE A 18 -6.92 8.97 -10.17
CA ILE A 18 -5.98 8.16 -9.40
C ILE A 18 -6.77 7.35 -8.39
N GLU A 19 -6.59 6.03 -8.41
CA GLU A 19 -7.19 5.13 -7.44
C GLU A 19 -6.09 4.32 -6.74
N TYR A 20 -6.29 4.04 -5.46
CA TYR A 20 -5.39 3.28 -4.60
C TYR A 20 -5.99 1.92 -4.27
N LEU A 21 -5.16 0.88 -4.28
CA LEU A 21 -5.57 -0.45 -3.89
C LEU A 21 -5.67 -0.54 -2.36
N MET A 22 -6.84 -0.93 -1.89
CA MET A 22 -7.13 -1.20 -0.48
C MET A 22 -7.63 -2.62 -0.35
N LEU A 23 -7.02 -3.38 0.54
CA LEU A 23 -7.40 -4.75 0.88
C LEU A 23 -8.02 -4.79 2.27
N GLN A 24 -9.08 -5.58 2.45
CA GLN A 24 -9.73 -5.77 3.74
C GLN A 24 -9.24 -7.06 4.40
N ALA A 25 -8.66 -6.95 5.59
CA ALA A 25 -8.24 -8.13 6.34
C ALA A 25 -9.43 -9.08 6.62
N SER A 26 -9.23 -10.39 6.45
CA SER A 26 -10.19 -11.45 6.79
C SER A 26 -10.29 -11.71 8.30
N TYR A 27 -9.41 -11.09 9.09
CA TYR A 27 -9.30 -11.27 10.54
C TYR A 27 -9.40 -9.95 11.33
N GLY A 28 -9.54 -10.09 12.65
CA GLY A 28 -9.54 -8.96 13.57
C GLY A 28 -10.74 -8.03 13.35
N GLN A 29 -10.48 -6.73 13.24
CA GLN A 29 -11.51 -5.71 13.00
C GLN A 29 -11.77 -5.44 11.50
N HIS A 30 -11.30 -6.33 10.62
CA HIS A 30 -11.45 -6.18 9.16
C HIS A 30 -10.98 -4.82 8.64
N HIS A 31 -9.81 -4.41 9.14
CA HIS A 31 -9.17 -3.15 8.77
C HIS A 31 -8.80 -3.13 7.29
N TRP A 32 -8.78 -1.93 6.72
CA TRP A 32 -8.39 -1.69 5.34
C TRP A 32 -6.98 -1.10 5.27
N SER A 33 -6.14 -1.68 4.41
CA SER A 33 -4.80 -1.16 4.14
C SER A 33 -4.36 -1.52 2.72
N PRO A 34 -3.33 -0.85 2.19
CA PRO A 34 -2.60 -1.38 1.04
C PRO A 34 -1.93 -2.72 1.40
N PRO A 35 -1.43 -3.48 0.40
CA PRO A 35 -0.71 -4.72 0.65
C PRO A 35 0.55 -4.49 1.50
N LYS A 36 0.71 -5.28 2.57
CA LYS A 36 1.79 -5.18 3.55
C LYS A 36 1.75 -6.30 4.59
N GLY A 37 2.92 -6.88 4.85
CA GLY A 37 3.10 -7.84 5.94
C GLY A 37 4.46 -7.72 6.63
N HIS A 38 4.78 -8.71 7.44
CA HIS A 38 5.89 -8.63 8.40
C HIS A 38 7.23 -8.88 7.70
N VAL A 39 8.27 -8.18 8.17
CA VAL A 39 9.64 -8.45 7.70
C VAL A 39 10.12 -9.75 8.31
N ASP A 40 10.45 -10.72 7.45
CA ASP A 40 10.95 -12.03 7.86
C ASP A 40 12.44 -11.99 8.27
N PRO A 41 12.91 -12.96 9.08
CA PRO A 41 14.32 -13.04 9.46
C PRO A 41 15.25 -13.12 8.24
N GLY A 42 16.12 -12.12 8.08
CA GLY A 42 17.08 -12.05 6.96
C GLY A 42 16.54 -11.40 5.70
N GLU A 43 15.27 -10.98 5.68
CA GLU A 43 14.67 -10.19 4.62
C GLU A 43 14.89 -8.68 4.86
N ASP A 44 15.05 -7.92 3.78
CA ASP A 44 15.02 -6.46 3.84
C ASP A 44 13.60 -5.93 3.57
N ASP A 45 13.32 -4.70 3.99
CA ASP A 45 11.99 -4.12 3.87
C ASP A 45 11.45 -4.09 2.42
N PHE A 46 12.33 -3.90 1.43
CA PHE A 46 11.90 -3.80 0.04
C PHE A 46 11.52 -5.17 -0.53
N LYS A 47 12.31 -6.21 -0.24
CA LYS A 47 11.96 -7.59 -0.56
C LYS A 47 10.68 -8.03 0.12
N THR A 48 10.50 -7.64 1.39
CA THR A 48 9.26 -7.86 2.14
C THR A 48 8.08 -7.23 1.40
N ALA A 49 8.18 -5.96 1.00
CA ALA A 49 7.11 -5.28 0.27
C ALA A 49 6.74 -5.97 -1.05
N LEU A 50 7.73 -6.47 -1.80
CA LEU A 50 7.52 -7.24 -3.04
C LEU A 50 6.83 -8.57 -2.78
N ARG A 51 7.32 -9.35 -1.82
CA ARG A 51 6.76 -10.66 -1.47
C ARG A 51 5.32 -10.51 -0.99
N GLU A 52 5.07 -9.64 -0.02
CA GLU A 52 3.74 -9.42 0.57
C GLU A 52 2.75 -8.91 -0.47
N THR A 53 3.18 -8.05 -1.40
CA THR A 53 2.32 -7.59 -2.48
C THR A 53 1.94 -8.73 -3.43
N ALA A 54 2.89 -9.59 -3.78
CA ALA A 54 2.61 -10.76 -4.59
C ALA A 54 1.69 -11.76 -3.87
N GLU A 55 1.89 -11.97 -2.57
CA GLU A 55 1.08 -12.88 -1.75
C GLU A 55 -0.34 -12.36 -1.56
N GLU A 56 -0.50 -11.09 -1.18
CA GLU A 56 -1.80 -10.52 -0.78
C GLU A 56 -2.65 -10.00 -1.96
N SER A 57 -2.02 -9.67 -3.10
CA SER A 57 -2.72 -9.09 -4.26
C SER A 57 -2.44 -9.78 -5.60
N GLY A 58 -1.48 -10.70 -5.66
CA GLY A 58 -1.09 -11.38 -6.91
C GLY A 58 -0.31 -10.50 -7.89
N TYR A 59 -0.01 -9.25 -7.56
CA TYR A 59 0.82 -8.38 -8.39
C TYR A 59 2.31 -8.66 -8.18
N LEU A 60 3.03 -8.83 -9.28
CA LEU A 60 4.47 -9.06 -9.29
C LEU A 60 5.23 -7.74 -9.53
N GLU A 61 6.53 -7.72 -9.28
CA GLU A 61 7.39 -6.56 -9.59
C GLU A 61 7.23 -6.10 -11.05
N SER A 62 7.06 -7.03 -11.99
CA SER A 62 6.87 -6.74 -13.41
C SER A 62 5.56 -6.01 -13.74
N ASP A 63 4.59 -6.03 -12.83
CA ASP A 63 3.31 -5.33 -12.99
C ASP A 63 3.38 -3.89 -12.50
N LEU A 64 4.46 -3.52 -11.82
CA LEU A 64 4.55 -2.29 -11.04
C LEU A 64 5.70 -1.40 -11.55
N ARG A 65 5.41 -0.13 -11.78
CA ARG A 65 6.44 0.92 -11.82
C ARG A 65 6.66 1.43 -10.40
N ILE A 66 7.76 0.98 -9.79
CA ILE A 66 8.07 1.28 -8.38
C ILE A 66 8.95 2.52 -8.27
N PHE A 67 8.52 3.49 -7.46
CA PHE A 67 9.26 4.72 -7.21
C PHE A 67 10.15 4.53 -5.96
N LYS A 68 11.31 3.90 -6.13
CA LYS A 68 12.20 3.51 -5.00
C LYS A 68 12.63 4.67 -4.09
N ASN A 69 12.66 5.90 -4.60
CA ASN A 69 12.99 7.11 -3.85
C ASN A 69 11.77 7.77 -3.16
N GLN A 70 10.56 7.27 -3.38
CA GLN A 70 9.33 7.72 -2.74
C GLN A 70 8.91 6.71 -1.67
N THR A 71 9.29 6.98 -0.43
CA THR A 71 8.99 6.11 0.71
C THR A 71 8.48 6.88 1.92
N ARG A 72 7.64 6.24 2.74
CA ARG A 72 7.12 6.77 4.01
C ARG A 72 7.02 5.64 5.03
N THR A 73 7.39 5.95 6.28
CA THR A 73 7.22 5.03 7.42
C THR A 73 6.06 5.49 8.28
N LEU A 74 5.12 4.59 8.54
CA LEU A 74 4.03 4.77 9.49
C LEU A 74 4.40 4.14 10.82
N GLU A 75 4.39 4.93 11.88
CA GLU A 75 4.70 4.48 13.24
C GLU A 75 3.46 4.63 14.13
N TYR A 76 3.04 3.53 14.76
CA TYR A 76 1.87 3.52 15.64
C TYR A 76 1.95 2.35 16.63
N LYS A 77 1.08 2.35 17.63
CA LYS A 77 1.01 1.26 18.62
C LYS A 77 -0.14 0.31 18.30
N VAL A 78 0.14 -0.99 18.34
CA VAL A 78 -0.87 -2.06 18.26
C VAL A 78 -0.85 -2.84 19.57
N LYS A 79 -1.96 -2.82 20.31
CA LYS A 79 -2.08 -3.49 21.63
C LYS A 79 -0.92 -3.13 22.59
N GLY A 80 -0.50 -1.87 22.59
CA GLY A 80 0.59 -1.36 23.44
C GLY A 80 2.01 -1.57 22.89
N HIS A 81 2.18 -2.32 21.79
CA HIS A 81 3.48 -2.56 21.17
C HIS A 81 3.72 -1.61 19.99
N ASP A 82 4.94 -1.10 19.87
CA ASP A 82 5.34 -0.26 18.74
C ASP A 82 5.35 -1.09 17.44
N LYS A 83 4.78 -0.52 16.38
CA LYS A 83 4.76 -1.06 15.03
C LYS A 83 5.24 0.02 14.05
N ALA A 84 6.09 -0.39 13.13
CA ALA A 84 6.54 0.44 12.02
C ALA A 84 6.22 -0.26 10.70
N VAL A 85 5.60 0.46 9.76
CA VAL A 85 5.31 -0.03 8.41
C VAL A 85 5.97 0.89 7.40
N VAL A 86 6.87 0.37 6.57
CA VAL A 86 7.47 1.13 5.48
C VAL A 86 6.65 0.91 4.22
N TYR A 87 6.26 2.00 3.56
CA TYR A 87 5.62 1.94 2.24
C TYR A 87 6.49 2.61 1.18
N TRP A 88 6.49 2.02 0.01
CA TRP A 88 6.91 2.67 -1.23
C TRP A 88 5.71 2.96 -2.11
N LEU A 89 5.83 3.99 -2.95
CA LEU A 89 4.85 4.25 -3.98
C LEU A 89 5.07 3.32 -5.19
N ALA A 90 4.01 2.73 -5.71
CA ALA A 90 4.05 1.91 -6.92
C ALA A 90 2.84 2.18 -7.82
N GLU A 91 3.06 2.33 -9.12
CA GLU A 91 2.00 2.45 -10.12
C GLU A 91 1.77 1.09 -10.79
N LEU A 92 0.52 0.63 -10.84
CA LEU A 92 0.14 -0.53 -11.64
C LEU A 92 0.21 -0.18 -13.13
N ILE A 93 1.05 -0.89 -13.88
CA ILE A 93 1.35 -0.60 -15.30
C ILE A 93 0.13 -0.86 -16.18
N ASP A 94 -0.54 -1.99 -15.98
CA ASP A 94 -1.81 -2.31 -16.63
C ASP A 94 -2.97 -2.08 -15.64
N PRO A 95 -3.71 -0.95 -15.73
CA PRO A 95 -4.77 -0.62 -14.78
C PRO A 95 -5.97 -1.60 -14.84
N ALA A 96 -6.05 -2.43 -15.87
CA ALA A 96 -7.09 -3.46 -16.02
C ALA A 96 -6.69 -4.81 -15.39
N LYS A 97 -5.42 -5.01 -14.99
CA LYS A 97 -4.99 -6.25 -14.36
C LYS A 97 -5.66 -6.42 -13.00
N GLU A 98 -6.42 -7.49 -12.83
CA GLU A 98 -7.14 -7.77 -11.59
C GLU A 98 -6.21 -8.28 -10.48
N ALA A 99 -6.45 -7.81 -9.25
CA ALA A 99 -5.81 -8.34 -8.06
C ALA A 99 -6.42 -9.69 -7.67
N LYS A 100 -5.60 -10.56 -7.07
CA LYS A 100 -6.02 -11.86 -6.54
C LYS A 100 -5.68 -11.90 -5.05
N LEU A 101 -6.71 -12.00 -4.23
CA LEU A 101 -6.55 -12.03 -2.77
C LEU A 101 -6.04 -13.40 -2.29
N SER A 102 -5.20 -13.36 -1.26
CA SER A 102 -4.96 -14.51 -0.40
C SER A 102 -6.04 -14.66 0.67
N ASP A 103 -6.01 -15.75 1.43
CA ASP A 103 -6.92 -16.00 2.55
C ASP A 103 -6.82 -14.96 3.69
N GLU A 104 -5.75 -14.15 3.71
CA GLU A 104 -5.58 -13.05 4.67
C GLU A 104 -6.52 -11.87 4.39
N HIS A 105 -7.12 -11.82 3.19
CA HIS A 105 -7.98 -10.72 2.76
C HIS A 105 -9.30 -11.24 2.21
N GLN A 106 -10.39 -10.55 2.52
CA GLN A 106 -11.75 -10.97 2.15
C GLN A 106 -12.45 -10.04 1.15
N ASP A 107 -11.91 -8.83 0.95
CA ASP A 107 -12.46 -7.85 0.02
C ASP A 107 -11.35 -6.92 -0.49
N LEU A 108 -11.59 -6.28 -1.64
CA LEU A 108 -10.67 -5.35 -2.28
C LEU A 108 -11.43 -4.17 -2.87
N LYS A 109 -10.81 -2.98 -2.80
CA LYS A 109 -11.33 -1.77 -3.43
C LYS A 109 -10.22 -0.98 -4.08
N TRP A 110 -10.54 -0.45 -5.25
CA TRP A 110 -9.83 0.68 -5.83
C TRP A 110 -10.58 1.94 -5.46
N LEU A 111 -9.92 2.85 -4.74
CA LEU A 111 -10.55 4.05 -4.18
C LEU A 111 -9.75 5.29 -4.54
N GLU A 112 -10.44 6.37 -4.89
CA GLU A 112 -9.81 7.69 -4.95
C GLU A 112 -9.28 8.10 -3.56
N ARG A 113 -8.44 9.14 -3.53
CA ARG A 113 -7.69 9.56 -2.33
C ARG A 113 -8.56 9.65 -1.07
N ASP A 114 -9.63 10.44 -1.11
CA ASP A 114 -10.38 10.77 0.09
C ASP A 114 -11.15 9.54 0.64
N PRO A 115 -11.86 8.74 -0.20
CA PRO A 115 -12.42 7.47 0.25
C PRO A 115 -11.38 6.45 0.76
N ALA A 116 -10.18 6.39 0.17
CA ALA A 116 -9.11 5.52 0.66
C ALA A 116 -8.64 5.93 2.06
N ILE A 117 -8.53 7.23 2.32
CA ILE A 117 -8.19 7.78 3.65
C ILE A 117 -9.29 7.47 4.66
N GLU A 118 -10.55 7.69 4.28
CA GLU A 118 -11.71 7.47 5.14
C GLU A 118 -11.82 6.00 5.56
N ILE A 119 -11.71 5.06 4.61
CA ILE A 119 -11.89 3.64 4.90
C ILE A 119 -10.75 3.05 5.74
N ALA A 120 -9.53 3.59 5.61
CA ALA A 120 -8.39 3.20 6.43
C ALA A 120 -8.55 3.70 7.88
N GLY A 121 -9.03 4.93 8.07
CA GLY A 121 -9.42 5.45 9.37
C GLY A 121 -8.29 5.81 10.33
N TYR A 122 -7.05 6.00 9.86
CA TYR A 122 -5.92 6.41 10.72
C TYR A 122 -5.10 7.57 10.15
N GLU A 123 -4.75 8.55 10.99
CA GLU A 123 -4.13 9.81 10.56
C GLU A 123 -2.77 9.61 9.87
N GLY A 124 -1.96 8.66 10.33
CA GLY A 124 -0.69 8.34 9.69
C GLY A 124 -0.86 7.94 8.21
N PHE A 125 -1.92 7.18 7.89
CA PHE A 125 -2.27 6.86 6.52
C PHE A 125 -2.63 8.10 5.72
N ALA A 126 -3.49 8.95 6.31
CA ALA A 126 -3.98 10.16 5.66
C ALA A 126 -2.82 11.05 5.21
N LEU A 127 -1.83 11.25 6.09
CA LEU A 127 -0.63 12.02 5.79
C LEU A 127 0.21 11.39 4.68
N MET A 128 0.38 10.07 4.71
CA MET A 128 1.13 9.35 3.67
C MET A 128 0.45 9.41 2.30
N VAL A 129 -0.85 9.14 2.23
CA VAL A 129 -1.58 9.15 0.96
C VAL A 129 -1.62 10.56 0.37
N ARG A 130 -1.88 11.60 1.18
CA ARG A 130 -1.83 13.00 0.72
C ARG A 130 -0.44 13.35 0.15
N TYR A 131 0.62 12.98 0.87
CA TYR A 131 1.99 13.20 0.39
C TYR A 131 2.25 12.52 -0.96
N PHE A 132 1.86 11.26 -1.12
CA PHE A 132 2.09 10.55 -2.38
C PHE A 132 1.19 11.05 -3.51
N ASP A 133 -0.07 11.39 -3.22
CA ASP A 133 -1.00 12.02 -4.19
C ASP A 133 -0.43 13.32 -4.75
N ASP A 134 0.12 14.18 -3.90
CA ASP A 134 0.78 15.42 -4.32
C ASP A 134 1.98 15.13 -5.24
N LYS A 135 2.76 14.08 -4.95
CA LYS A 135 3.89 13.65 -5.80
C LYS A 135 3.44 13.09 -7.15
N ILE A 136 2.38 12.30 -7.17
CA ILE A 136 1.76 11.74 -8.38
C ILE A 136 1.29 12.87 -9.32
N LYS A 137 0.75 13.96 -8.75
CA LYS A 137 0.25 15.12 -9.51
C LYS A 137 1.37 16.05 -9.98
N GLN A 138 2.37 16.33 -9.15
CA GLN A 138 3.55 17.13 -9.55
C GLN A 138 4.35 16.51 -10.70
N SER A 139 4.31 15.17 -10.84
CA SER A 139 4.97 14.46 -11.94
C SER A 139 4.13 14.39 -13.21
N TYR A 140 2.84 14.74 -13.14
CA TYR A 140 1.95 14.86 -14.30
C TYR A 140 2.13 16.21 -15.01
N ASP A 141 2.37 17.28 -14.26
CA ASP A 141 2.55 18.64 -14.79
C ASP A 141 3.87 18.87 -15.56
N GLN A 142 4.65 17.81 -15.81
CA GLN A 142 5.91 17.84 -16.58
C GLN A 142 5.81 17.18 -17.97
N LEU A 143 4.59 16.84 -18.41
CA LEU A 143 4.27 16.36 -19.76
C LEU A 143 3.41 17.38 -20.50
#